data_AF-A0A944GQM0-F1
#
_entry.id   AF-A0A944GQM0-F1
#
_cell.length_a   1.000
_cell.length_b   1.000
_cell.length_c   1.000
_cell.angle_alpha   90.00
_cell.angle_beta   90.00
_cell.angle_gamma   90.00
#
_symmetry.space_group_name_H-M   'P 1'
#
loop_
_entity.id
_entity.type
_entity.pdbx_description
1 polymer ?
#
loop_
_entity_poly.entity_id
_entity_poly.type
_entity_poly.pdbx_seq_one_letter_code
_entity_poly.pdbx_strand_id
1 'polypeptide(L)'
;AFKVTNTRSLSAVYGHTYSDMLLRSIAQYLGELPVKGIGVYYFTNAIFMLNLPDCTADEAKNLAEMLIYRFSKPWRFGEDEHYIHCSLGIAFYPENGKDAEELCKAASTAMYRAREFKQNSYAFYSGSLERTKLFAANLEQHIKKCINDNMRGFSLRFQPSFSAEDGSITGCESFVRWHDEQYGNIPNSTLFPMAENLGLSHIIDGWVMERSCIFCKQMQDMGLENFTVSVNLTAGEPQSGEIVSQVRHCLETSGIDPSSLILEIPGKANIFYSDSTHILHDLRSLGVNIAIDKYGTGNISLKVLKNSYVSIVNIPAKLFLNHEDEFDSELVGAVVNLAKCRGLTVCVKGVEDKEQLNAAQQYAIDRMQGYYCSRPLSEEEARAAFAERISVNNNRL
;
A
#
# COMPACT_ATOMS: atom_id res chain seq x y z
N ALA A 1 7.57 -14.01 -23.23
CA ALA A 1 8.51 -13.34 -22.32
C ALA A 1 8.41 -13.95 -20.93
N PHE A 2 9.54 -14.39 -20.37
CA PHE A 2 9.66 -15.08 -19.10
C PHE A 2 10.58 -14.28 -18.17
N LYS A 3 10.04 -13.72 -17.09
CA LYS A 3 10.81 -12.93 -16.12
C LYS A 3 11.01 -13.72 -14.85
N VAL A 4 12.26 -13.82 -14.39
CA VAL A 4 12.59 -14.33 -13.06
C VAL A 4 12.64 -13.14 -12.09
N THR A 5 12.01 -13.28 -10.93
CA THR A 5 12.00 -12.29 -9.85
C THR A 5 12.78 -12.80 -8.63
N ASN A 6 13.07 -11.90 -7.67
CA ASN A 6 13.91 -12.14 -6.49
C ASN A 6 15.44 -12.25 -6.76
N THR A 7 15.89 -12.09 -8.01
CA THR A 7 17.31 -12.19 -8.36
C THR A 7 18.17 -11.06 -7.77
N ARG A 8 17.64 -9.84 -7.64
CA ARG A 8 18.37 -8.70 -7.03
C ARG A 8 18.58 -8.88 -5.52
N SER A 9 17.57 -9.35 -4.80
CA SER A 9 17.67 -9.64 -3.37
C SER A 9 18.72 -10.72 -3.11
N LEU A 10 18.73 -11.78 -3.93
CA LEU A 10 19.77 -12.81 -3.88
C LEU A 10 21.15 -12.25 -4.23
N SER A 11 21.25 -11.35 -5.22
CA SER A 11 22.51 -10.67 -5.55
C SER A 11 23.06 -9.83 -4.41
N ALA A 12 22.20 -9.20 -3.62
CA ALA A 12 22.60 -8.36 -2.49
C ALA A 12 23.13 -9.20 -1.32
N VAL A 13 22.58 -10.40 -1.11
CA VAL A 13 22.95 -11.29 -0.01
C VAL A 13 24.16 -12.16 -0.36
N TYR A 14 24.22 -12.70 -1.59
CA TYR A 14 25.20 -13.71 -1.99
C TYR A 14 26.19 -13.22 -3.06
N GLY A 15 26.08 -11.97 -3.49
CA GLY A 15 26.95 -11.35 -4.49
C GLY A 15 26.56 -11.60 -5.95
N HIS A 16 27.21 -10.88 -6.86
CA HIS A 16 26.90 -10.92 -8.30
C HIS A 16 27.21 -12.27 -8.95
N THR A 17 28.30 -12.93 -8.56
CA THR A 17 28.70 -14.25 -9.08
C THR A 17 27.62 -15.31 -8.87
N TYR A 18 26.95 -15.26 -7.72
CA TYR A 18 25.86 -16.18 -7.39
C TYR A 18 24.64 -15.96 -8.31
N SER A 19 24.32 -14.70 -8.60
CA SER A 19 23.21 -14.35 -9.49
C SER A 19 23.45 -14.79 -10.93
N ASP A 20 24.68 -14.70 -11.41
CA ASP A 20 25.05 -15.19 -12.74
C ASP A 20 24.93 -16.72 -12.84
N MET A 21 25.33 -17.45 -11.81
CA MET A 21 25.15 -18.91 -11.75
C MET A 21 23.66 -19.29 -11.79
N LEU A 22 22.82 -18.60 -11.01
CA LEU A 22 21.38 -18.78 -11.03
C LEU A 22 20.79 -18.58 -12.43
N LEU A 23 21.16 -17.49 -13.11
CA LEU A 23 20.68 -17.20 -14.46
C LEU A 23 21.14 -18.24 -15.48
N ARG A 24 22.35 -18.77 -15.36
CA ARG A 24 22.85 -19.85 -16.21
C ARG A 24 22.08 -21.15 -16.00
N SER A 25 21.83 -21.55 -14.76
CA SER A 25 21.03 -22.75 -14.47
C SER A 25 19.59 -22.63 -14.97
N ILE A 26 19.01 -21.43 -14.88
CA ILE A 26 17.69 -21.17 -15.45
C ILE A 26 17.74 -21.25 -16.98
N ALA A 27 18.74 -20.66 -17.62
CA ALA A 27 18.91 -20.73 -19.07
C ALA A 27 19.05 -22.18 -19.55
N GLN A 28 19.83 -23.00 -18.84
CA GLN A 28 19.99 -24.42 -19.11
C GLN A 28 18.66 -25.17 -18.96
N TYR A 29 17.96 -24.99 -17.83
CA TYR A 29 16.65 -25.61 -17.60
C TYR A 29 15.64 -25.25 -18.70
N LEU A 30 15.59 -23.98 -19.11
CA LEU A 30 14.69 -23.54 -20.18
C LEU A 30 15.09 -24.13 -21.54
N GLY A 31 16.39 -24.32 -21.80
CA GLY A 31 16.90 -24.93 -23.03
C GLY A 31 16.65 -26.44 -23.12
N GLU A 32 16.51 -27.12 -21.98
CA GLU A 32 16.25 -28.57 -21.89
C GLU A 32 14.74 -28.91 -21.87
N LEU A 33 13.86 -27.91 -22.02
CA LEU A 33 12.42 -28.13 -22.05
C LEU A 33 12.06 -29.08 -23.20
N PRO A 34 11.16 -30.07 -22.97
CA PRO A 34 10.77 -31.05 -23.99
C PRO A 34 9.76 -30.46 -24.98
N VAL A 35 10.07 -29.29 -25.55
CA VAL A 35 9.23 -28.58 -26.49
C VAL A 35 9.95 -28.49 -27.83
N LYS A 36 9.37 -29.12 -28.85
CA LYS A 36 10.00 -29.24 -30.16
C LYS A 36 10.22 -27.87 -30.79
N GLY A 37 11.47 -27.57 -31.17
CA GLY A 37 11.83 -26.33 -31.87
C GLY A 37 11.79 -25.07 -31.00
N ILE A 38 11.74 -25.21 -29.67
CA ILE A 38 11.79 -24.05 -28.77
C ILE A 38 13.10 -23.28 -28.95
N GLY A 39 13.00 -21.97 -29.15
CA GLY A 39 14.13 -21.04 -29.08
C GLY A 39 14.15 -20.34 -27.73
N VAL A 40 15.29 -20.33 -27.04
CA VAL A 40 15.47 -19.66 -25.75
C VAL A 40 16.53 -18.58 -25.87
N TYR A 41 16.16 -17.34 -25.59
CA TYR A 41 17.04 -16.18 -25.73
C TYR A 41 17.08 -15.38 -24.43
N TYR A 42 18.27 -15.08 -23.92
CA TYR A 42 18.40 -14.12 -22.83
C TYR A 42 18.25 -12.71 -23.38
N PHE A 43 17.31 -11.94 -22.84
CA PHE A 43 17.00 -10.59 -23.34
C PHE A 43 17.72 -9.53 -22.50
N THR A 44 17.29 -9.34 -21.24
CA THR A 44 17.94 -8.41 -20.30
C THR A 44 17.38 -8.62 -18.89
N ASN A 45 18.10 -8.23 -17.84
CA ASN A 45 17.57 -8.15 -16.47
C ASN A 45 16.82 -9.43 -16.03
N ALA A 46 17.34 -10.63 -16.27
CA ALA A 46 16.65 -11.89 -15.95
C ALA A 46 15.32 -12.11 -16.71
N ILE A 47 15.17 -11.51 -17.88
CA ILE A 47 14.09 -11.78 -18.84
C ILE A 47 14.64 -12.69 -19.94
N PHE A 48 13.92 -13.78 -20.19
CA PHE A 48 14.14 -14.71 -21.28
C PHE A 48 12.98 -14.62 -22.29
N MET A 49 13.30 -14.73 -23.58
CA MET A 49 12.32 -14.85 -24.65
C MET A 49 12.28 -16.29 -25.11
N LEU A 50 11.10 -16.89 -25.01
CA LEU A 50 10.82 -18.25 -25.45
C LEU A 50 10.04 -18.15 -26.76
N ASN A 51 10.61 -18.65 -27.85
CA ASN A 51 9.98 -18.73 -29.16
C ASN A 51 9.46 -20.16 -29.37
N LEU A 52 8.19 -20.29 -29.70
CA LEU A 52 7.49 -21.57 -29.82
C LEU A 52 6.84 -21.63 -31.21
N PRO A 53 7.48 -22.29 -32.20
CA PRO A 53 6.90 -22.45 -33.52
C PRO A 53 5.62 -23.29 -33.48
N ASP A 54 4.61 -22.92 -34.29
CA ASP A 54 3.36 -23.67 -34.48
C ASP A 54 2.62 -24.04 -33.17
N CYS A 55 2.70 -23.18 -32.16
CA CYS A 55 2.16 -23.40 -30.82
C CYS A 55 0.74 -22.84 -30.68
N THR A 56 -0.17 -23.64 -30.14
CA THR A 56 -1.55 -23.24 -29.83
C THR A 56 -1.64 -22.46 -28.51
N ALA A 57 -2.77 -21.78 -28.30
CA ALA A 57 -3.04 -21.06 -27.05
C ALA A 57 -3.01 -21.97 -25.82
N ASP A 58 -3.57 -23.18 -25.93
CA ASP A 58 -3.59 -24.15 -24.83
C ASP A 58 -2.20 -24.73 -24.54
N GLU A 59 -1.38 -24.99 -25.56
CA GLU A 59 0.00 -25.43 -25.37
C GLU A 59 0.85 -24.36 -24.69
N ALA A 60 0.71 -23.10 -25.11
CA ALA A 60 1.39 -21.97 -24.49
C ALA A 60 0.97 -21.76 -23.03
N LYS A 61 -0.33 -21.91 -22.74
CA LYS A 61 -0.88 -21.89 -21.37
C LYS A 61 -0.29 -23.01 -20.52
N ASN A 62 -0.35 -24.25 -21.01
CA ASN A 62 0.15 -25.42 -20.28
C ASN A 62 1.63 -25.28 -19.97
N LEU A 63 2.42 -24.79 -20.92
CA LEU A 63 3.84 -24.51 -20.70
C LEU A 63 4.03 -23.42 -19.62
N ALA A 64 3.26 -22.35 -19.65
CA ALA A 64 3.35 -21.28 -18.66
C ALA A 64 2.99 -21.79 -17.25
N GLU A 65 1.92 -22.55 -17.10
CA GLU A 65 1.49 -23.16 -15.84
C GLU A 65 2.54 -24.16 -15.31
N MET A 66 3.10 -24.99 -16.19
CA MET A 66 4.19 -25.91 -15.84
C MET A 66 5.43 -25.15 -15.34
N LEU A 67 5.83 -24.07 -16.03
CA LEU A 67 6.96 -23.24 -15.62
C LEU A 67 6.69 -22.54 -14.29
N ILE A 68 5.50 -21.98 -14.08
CA ILE A 68 5.11 -21.38 -12.80
C ILE A 68 5.19 -22.42 -11.68
N TYR A 69 4.62 -23.60 -11.90
CA TYR A 69 4.66 -24.68 -10.92
C TYR A 69 6.09 -25.08 -10.59
N ARG A 70 6.95 -25.31 -11.60
CA ARG A 70 8.35 -25.69 -11.38
C ARG A 70 9.12 -24.62 -10.61
N PHE A 71 8.92 -23.34 -10.95
CA PHE A 71 9.62 -22.23 -10.31
C PHE A 71 9.09 -21.94 -8.90
N SER A 72 7.87 -22.36 -8.56
CA SER A 72 7.36 -22.31 -7.18
C SER A 72 8.06 -23.28 -6.21
N LYS A 73 8.82 -24.25 -6.73
CA LYS A 73 9.62 -25.20 -5.93
C LYS A 73 11.00 -24.63 -5.62
N PRO A 74 11.62 -24.99 -4.48
CA PRO A 74 12.96 -24.53 -4.13
C PRO A 74 13.98 -24.96 -5.19
N TRP A 75 14.92 -24.06 -5.47
CA TRP A 75 16.07 -24.31 -6.33
C TRP A 75 17.30 -24.52 -5.45
N ARG A 76 17.96 -25.66 -5.62
CA ARG A 76 19.18 -26.01 -4.90
C ARG A 76 20.40 -25.48 -5.63
N PHE A 77 21.25 -24.77 -4.92
CA PHE A 77 22.55 -24.30 -5.39
C PHE A 77 23.59 -24.60 -4.31
N GLY A 78 24.43 -25.62 -4.51
CA GLY A 78 25.27 -26.14 -3.43
C GLY A 78 24.40 -26.82 -2.36
N GLU A 79 24.56 -26.40 -1.11
CA GLU A 79 23.75 -26.91 0.02
C GLU A 79 22.52 -26.05 0.34
N ASP A 80 22.40 -24.87 -0.27
CA ASP A 80 21.32 -23.92 0.03
C ASP A 80 20.10 -24.07 -0.90
N GLU A 81 18.91 -23.87 -0.32
CA GLU A 81 17.63 -23.86 -1.04
C GLU A 81 17.09 -22.43 -1.19
N HIS A 82 16.75 -22.05 -2.42
CA HIS A 82 16.28 -20.71 -2.74
C HIS A 82 14.91 -20.73 -3.41
N TYR A 83 14.05 -19.80 -2.98
CA TYR A 83 12.76 -19.56 -3.61
C TYR A 83 12.89 -18.41 -4.60
N ILE A 84 12.80 -18.74 -5.87
CA ILE A 84 12.68 -17.79 -6.97
C ILE A 84 11.26 -17.85 -7.52
N HIS A 85 10.84 -16.77 -8.17
CA HIS A 85 9.49 -16.67 -8.72
C HIS A 85 9.58 -16.28 -10.20
N CYS A 86 8.54 -16.56 -10.95
CA CYS A 86 8.49 -16.18 -12.36
C CYS A 86 7.16 -15.53 -12.75
N SER A 87 7.21 -14.70 -13.78
CA SER A 87 6.03 -14.14 -14.43
C SER A 87 6.17 -14.27 -15.93
N LEU A 88 5.10 -14.67 -16.61
CA LEU A 88 5.11 -14.93 -18.05
C LEU A 88 4.14 -14.04 -18.80
N GLY A 89 4.55 -13.63 -20.00
CA GLY A 89 3.71 -12.94 -20.96
C GLY A 89 3.74 -13.66 -22.30
N ILE A 90 2.56 -13.96 -22.81
CA ILE A 90 2.35 -14.76 -24.02
C ILE A 90 1.80 -13.85 -25.10
N ALA A 91 2.35 -13.92 -26.32
CA ALA A 91 1.85 -13.21 -27.49
C ALA A 91 1.95 -14.13 -28.71
N PHE A 92 0.99 -14.04 -29.62
CA PHE A 92 0.90 -14.85 -30.83
C PHE A 92 1.21 -14.02 -32.07
N TYR A 93 1.96 -14.62 -33.00
CA TYR A 93 2.10 -14.11 -34.35
C TYR A 93 1.10 -14.84 -35.25
N PRO A 94 0.40 -14.13 -36.14
CA PRO A 94 0.50 -12.69 -36.43
C PRO A 94 -0.45 -11.79 -35.59
N GLU A 95 -1.22 -12.34 -34.67
CA GLU A 95 -2.33 -11.65 -33.99
C GLU A 95 -1.88 -10.49 -33.08
N ASN A 96 -0.65 -10.54 -32.58
CA ASN A 96 -0.13 -9.62 -31.56
C ASN A 96 1.12 -8.85 -32.00
N GLY A 97 1.51 -8.97 -33.28
CA GLY A 97 2.65 -8.28 -33.87
C GLY A 97 2.96 -8.86 -35.24
N LYS A 98 3.37 -7.99 -36.18
CA LYS A 98 3.69 -8.37 -37.56
C LYS A 98 5.18 -8.63 -37.78
N ASP A 99 6.01 -8.25 -36.82
CA ASP A 99 7.44 -8.51 -36.81
C ASP A 99 7.93 -8.93 -35.41
N ALA A 100 9.20 -9.28 -35.33
CA ALA A 100 9.82 -9.74 -34.08
C ALA A 100 9.83 -8.65 -32.99
N GLU A 101 9.97 -7.38 -33.36
CA GLU A 101 10.03 -6.27 -32.39
C GLU A 101 8.66 -6.05 -31.75
N GLU A 102 7.60 -5.96 -32.56
CA GLU A 102 6.22 -5.84 -32.12
C GLU A 102 5.82 -7.03 -31.23
N LEU A 103 6.16 -8.25 -31.64
CA LEU A 103 5.84 -9.46 -30.88
C LEU A 103 6.60 -9.53 -29.55
N CYS A 104 7.88 -9.13 -29.54
CA CYS A 104 8.67 -9.04 -28.30
C CYS A 104 8.10 -8.01 -27.34
N LYS A 105 7.66 -6.84 -27.86
CA LYS A 105 7.00 -5.78 -27.10
C LYS A 105 5.67 -6.26 -26.52
N ALA A 106 4.86 -6.96 -27.31
CA ALA A 106 3.58 -7.53 -26.88
C ALA A 106 3.75 -8.57 -25.77
N ALA A 107 4.64 -9.55 -25.97
CA ALA A 107 4.92 -10.59 -24.98
C ALA A 107 5.48 -9.98 -23.67
N SER A 108 6.38 -9.00 -23.77
CA SER A 108 6.89 -8.28 -22.61
C SER A 108 5.78 -7.52 -21.89
N THR A 109 4.82 -6.97 -22.63
CA THR A 109 3.67 -6.26 -22.08
C THR A 109 2.73 -7.11 -21.28
N ALA A 110 2.38 -8.27 -21.80
CA ALA A 110 1.63 -9.26 -21.03
C ALA A 110 2.40 -9.71 -19.78
N MET A 111 3.72 -9.89 -19.87
CA MET A 111 4.53 -10.34 -18.73
C MET A 111 4.51 -9.35 -17.56
N TYR A 112 4.69 -8.06 -17.85
CA TYR A 112 4.61 -7.03 -16.82
C TYR A 112 3.24 -7.01 -16.13
N ARG A 113 2.18 -7.23 -16.90
CA ARG A 113 0.80 -7.28 -16.39
C ARG A 113 0.53 -8.48 -15.51
N ALA A 114 1.03 -9.65 -15.90
CA ALA A 114 1.03 -10.83 -15.05
C ALA A 114 1.68 -10.50 -13.70
N ARG A 115 2.87 -9.89 -13.72
CA ARG A 115 3.60 -9.48 -12.52
C ARG A 115 2.85 -8.48 -11.63
N GLU A 116 2.20 -7.47 -12.21
CA GLU A 116 1.42 -6.47 -11.46
C GLU A 116 0.21 -7.10 -10.77
N PHE A 117 -0.47 -8.04 -11.44
CA PHE A 117 -1.65 -8.68 -10.88
C PHE A 117 -1.30 -9.64 -9.74
N LYS A 118 -0.30 -10.51 -9.95
CA LYS A 118 0.10 -11.52 -8.97
C LYS A 118 1.51 -12.05 -9.26
N GLN A 119 2.31 -12.29 -8.22
CA GLN A 119 3.53 -13.10 -8.38
C GLN A 119 3.18 -14.53 -8.82
N ASN A 120 4.07 -15.20 -9.57
CA ASN A 120 3.85 -16.58 -10.06
C ASN A 120 2.60 -16.70 -10.93
N SER A 121 2.55 -15.91 -12.00
CA SER A 121 1.39 -15.82 -12.88
C SER A 121 1.80 -15.65 -14.34
N TYR A 122 0.84 -15.81 -15.24
CA TYR A 122 1.01 -15.55 -16.66
C TYR A 122 -0.13 -14.66 -17.17
N ALA A 123 0.09 -13.99 -18.30
CA ALA A 123 -0.96 -13.28 -19.02
C ALA A 123 -0.79 -13.45 -20.53
N PHE A 124 -1.91 -13.51 -21.24
CA PHE A 124 -1.95 -13.38 -22.69
C PHE A 124 -2.00 -11.92 -23.10
N TYR A 125 -1.31 -11.57 -24.17
CA TYR A 125 -1.42 -10.26 -24.77
C TYR A 125 -2.80 -10.08 -25.42
N SER A 126 -3.31 -8.87 -25.27
CA SER A 126 -4.56 -8.40 -25.85
C SER A 126 -4.37 -6.89 -26.07
N GLY A 127 -4.98 -6.34 -27.12
CA GLY A 127 -4.80 -4.92 -27.47
C GLY A 127 -5.23 -3.93 -26.37
N SER A 128 -5.96 -4.38 -25.35
CA SER A 128 -6.20 -3.58 -24.13
C SER A 128 -4.92 -3.38 -23.31
N LEU A 129 -4.00 -4.35 -23.27
CA LEU A 129 -2.77 -4.29 -22.47
C LEU A 129 -1.77 -3.24 -22.98
N GLU A 130 -1.70 -3.00 -24.29
CA GLU A 130 -0.89 -1.92 -24.86
C GLU A 130 -1.43 -0.55 -24.45
N ARG A 131 -2.76 -0.38 -24.53
CA ARG A 131 -3.43 0.83 -24.04
C ARG A 131 -3.17 1.06 -22.57
N THR A 132 -3.18 0.01 -21.74
CA THR A 132 -2.94 0.17 -20.30
C THR A 132 -1.47 0.51 -20.01
N LYS A 133 -0.49 0.07 -20.82
CA LYS A 133 0.92 0.47 -20.67
C LYS A 133 1.18 1.91 -21.09
N LEU A 134 0.64 2.33 -22.22
CA LEU A 134 0.71 3.72 -22.65
C LEU A 134 -0.01 4.64 -21.64
N PHE A 135 -1.16 4.21 -21.13
CA PHE A 135 -1.86 4.88 -20.03
C PHE A 135 -0.96 5.03 -18.80
N ALA A 136 -0.32 3.95 -18.32
CA ALA A 136 0.57 4.03 -17.16
C ALA A 136 1.74 4.99 -17.39
N ALA A 137 2.43 4.90 -18.53
CA ALA A 137 3.55 5.78 -18.86
C ALA A 137 3.13 7.25 -18.97
N ASN A 138 1.97 7.54 -19.56
CA ASN A 138 1.43 8.90 -19.62
C ASN A 138 1.07 9.41 -18.23
N LEU A 139 0.44 8.57 -17.40
CA LEU A 139 0.05 8.92 -16.04
C LEU A 139 1.27 9.22 -15.16
N GLU A 140 2.37 8.48 -15.34
CA GLU A 140 3.65 8.75 -14.67
C GLU A 140 4.25 10.12 -15.07
N GLN A 141 4.09 10.54 -16.32
CA GLN A 141 4.51 11.88 -16.75
C GLN A 141 3.59 12.96 -16.18
N HIS A 142 2.28 12.70 -16.15
CA HIS A 142 1.29 13.64 -15.65
C HIS A 142 1.45 13.90 -14.15
N ILE A 143 1.66 12.87 -13.32
CA ILE A 143 1.86 13.08 -11.88
C ILE A 143 3.07 13.96 -11.59
N LYS A 144 4.18 13.76 -12.32
CA LYS A 144 5.38 14.61 -12.20
C LYS A 144 5.09 16.05 -12.57
N LYS A 145 4.33 16.27 -13.65
CA LYS A 145 3.88 17.61 -14.05
C LYS A 145 2.98 18.25 -12.98
N CYS A 146 2.00 17.51 -12.46
CA CYS A 146 1.12 17.98 -11.39
C CYS A 146 1.89 18.41 -10.15
N ILE A 147 2.88 17.62 -9.72
CA ILE A 147 3.75 17.93 -8.58
C ILE A 147 4.57 19.20 -8.86
N ASN A 148 5.20 19.30 -10.05
CA ASN A 148 5.96 20.48 -10.46
C ASN A 148 5.09 21.75 -10.56
N ASP A 149 3.81 21.58 -10.90
CA ASP A 149 2.80 22.64 -10.97
C ASP A 149 2.07 22.82 -9.62
N ASN A 150 2.80 22.76 -8.49
CA ASN A 150 2.29 22.96 -7.13
C ASN A 150 1.11 22.04 -6.77
N MET A 151 1.25 20.74 -7.06
CA MET A 151 0.24 19.73 -6.76
C MET A 151 -1.12 19.98 -7.46
N ARG A 152 -1.11 20.57 -8.66
CA ARG A 152 -2.33 20.78 -9.46
C ARG A 152 -3.09 19.47 -9.66
N GLY A 153 -4.38 19.47 -9.35
CA GLY A 153 -5.24 18.29 -9.43
C GLY A 153 -5.23 17.41 -8.18
N PHE A 154 -4.38 17.69 -7.19
CA PHE A 154 -4.46 17.04 -5.89
C PHE A 154 -5.45 17.77 -4.98
N SER A 155 -6.19 16.99 -4.19
CA SER A 155 -7.12 17.48 -3.17
C SER A 155 -7.13 16.54 -1.97
N LEU A 156 -7.63 17.03 -0.84
CA LEU A 156 -7.85 16.21 0.35
C LEU A 156 -9.34 15.95 0.55
N ARG A 157 -9.64 14.76 1.05
CA ARG A 157 -10.91 14.42 1.68
C ARG A 157 -10.67 14.16 3.15
N PHE A 158 -11.59 14.60 4.01
CA PHE A 158 -11.50 14.46 5.45
C PHE A 158 -12.61 13.55 5.94
N GLN A 159 -12.24 12.41 6.52
CA GLN A 159 -13.22 11.53 7.15
C GLN A 159 -13.27 11.80 8.65
N PRO A 160 -14.43 12.19 9.20
CA PRO A 160 -14.57 12.46 10.62
C PRO A 160 -14.29 11.21 11.48
N SER A 161 -13.63 11.42 12.62
CA SER A 161 -13.43 10.43 13.68
C SER A 161 -14.20 10.86 14.92
N PHE A 162 -14.84 9.91 15.59
CA PHE A 162 -15.75 10.18 16.71
C PHE A 162 -15.30 9.47 17.99
N SER A 163 -15.62 10.07 19.12
CA SER A 163 -15.51 9.47 20.44
C SER A 163 -16.47 8.28 20.55
N ALA A 164 -15.98 7.15 21.05
CA ALA A 164 -16.83 6.00 21.31
C ALA A 164 -17.72 6.17 22.55
N GLU A 165 -17.38 7.11 23.45
CA GLU A 165 -18.11 7.35 24.71
C GLU A 165 -19.41 8.13 24.48
N ASP A 166 -19.32 9.27 23.82
CA ASP A 166 -20.45 10.21 23.65
C ASP A 166 -20.84 10.44 22.19
N GLY A 167 -20.10 9.84 21.24
CA GLY A 167 -20.32 10.01 19.81
C GLY A 167 -19.91 11.38 19.28
N SER A 168 -19.24 12.22 20.09
CA SER A 168 -18.79 13.55 19.67
C SER A 168 -17.65 13.46 18.66
N ILE A 169 -17.50 14.48 17.82
CA ILE A 169 -16.36 14.54 16.89
C ILE A 169 -15.05 14.81 17.65
N THR A 170 -14.02 14.03 17.34
CA THR A 170 -12.68 14.13 17.96
C THR A 170 -11.60 14.60 16.99
N GLY A 171 -11.86 14.46 15.69
CA GLY A 171 -10.85 14.73 14.67
C GLY A 171 -11.28 14.27 13.30
N CYS A 172 -10.31 14.14 12.40
CA CYS A 172 -10.52 13.51 11.11
C CYS A 172 -9.26 12.81 10.61
N GLU A 173 -9.44 11.86 9.70
CA GLU A 173 -8.38 11.31 8.86
C GLU A 173 -8.40 11.98 7.49
N SER A 174 -7.20 12.31 7.00
CA SER A 174 -7.00 12.91 5.69
C SER A 174 -6.69 11.85 4.62
N PHE A 175 -7.35 11.99 3.48
CA PHE A 175 -7.17 11.13 2.33
C PHE A 175 -6.88 11.95 1.09
N VAL A 176 -5.70 11.72 0.51
CA VAL A 176 -5.36 12.32 -0.78
C VAL A 176 -6.25 11.77 -1.91
N ARG A 177 -6.61 12.66 -2.83
CA ARG A 177 -7.26 12.37 -4.10
C ARG A 177 -6.50 13.08 -5.20
N TRP A 178 -6.32 12.40 -6.32
CA TRP A 178 -5.71 12.97 -7.50
C TRP A 178 -6.68 12.91 -8.68
N HIS A 179 -6.95 14.07 -9.25
CA HIS A 179 -7.70 14.23 -10.49
C HIS A 179 -6.73 14.65 -11.60
N ASP A 180 -6.61 13.81 -12.61
CA ASP A 180 -5.91 14.12 -13.84
C ASP A 180 -6.85 14.75 -14.86
N GLU A 181 -6.41 15.77 -15.59
CA GLU A 181 -7.26 16.48 -16.56
C GLU A 181 -7.72 15.60 -17.73
N GLN A 182 -6.91 14.62 -18.12
CA GLN A 182 -7.20 13.73 -19.24
C GLN A 182 -7.88 12.43 -18.77
N TYR A 183 -7.50 11.93 -17.60
CA TYR A 183 -7.90 10.61 -17.12
C TYR A 183 -8.90 10.65 -15.95
N GLY A 184 -9.26 11.84 -15.47
CA GLY A 184 -10.23 12.02 -14.39
C GLY A 184 -9.68 11.59 -13.02
N ASN A 185 -10.57 11.12 -12.15
CA ASN A 185 -10.20 10.68 -10.80
C ASN A 185 -9.35 9.40 -10.83
N ILE A 186 -8.13 9.49 -10.35
CA ILE A 186 -7.19 8.36 -10.25
C ILE A 186 -7.36 7.70 -8.88
N PRO A 187 -7.65 6.38 -8.84
CA PRO A 187 -7.77 5.65 -7.58
C PRO A 187 -6.45 5.59 -6.81
N ASN A 188 -6.53 5.61 -5.47
CA ASN A 188 -5.35 5.45 -4.60
C ASN A 188 -4.61 4.11 -4.80
N SER A 189 -5.32 3.06 -5.24
CA SER A 189 -4.73 1.77 -5.63
C SER A 189 -3.83 1.85 -6.87
N THR A 190 -3.95 2.92 -7.67
CA THR A 190 -3.07 3.23 -8.80
C THR A 190 -2.04 4.29 -8.41
N LEU A 191 -2.47 5.35 -7.71
CA LEU A 191 -1.61 6.47 -7.31
C LEU A 191 -0.47 6.02 -6.40
N PHE A 192 -0.73 5.28 -5.32
CA PHE A 192 0.31 4.96 -4.33
C PHE A 192 1.42 4.05 -4.89
N PRO A 193 1.13 2.93 -5.59
CA PRO A 193 2.19 2.13 -6.20
C PRO A 193 2.99 2.92 -7.25
N MET A 194 2.32 3.80 -8.01
CA MET A 194 3.00 4.64 -8.99
C MET A 194 3.92 5.67 -8.32
N ALA A 195 3.44 6.37 -7.28
CA ALA A 195 4.24 7.32 -6.53
C ALA A 195 5.45 6.66 -5.88
N GLU A 196 5.29 5.47 -5.32
CA GLU A 196 6.38 4.69 -4.73
C GLU A 196 7.43 4.29 -5.79
N ASN A 197 7.00 3.75 -6.93
CA ASN A 197 7.90 3.37 -8.03
C ASN A 197 8.68 4.58 -8.60
N LEU A 198 8.08 5.78 -8.56
CA LEU A 198 8.69 7.01 -9.03
C LEU A 198 9.51 7.75 -7.94
N GLY A 199 9.50 7.26 -6.70
CA GLY A 199 10.14 7.93 -5.57
C GLY A 199 9.45 9.24 -5.15
N LEU A 200 8.17 9.42 -5.47
CA LEU A 200 7.40 10.65 -5.23
C LEU A 200 6.59 10.64 -3.92
N SER A 201 6.53 9.51 -3.22
CA SER A 201 5.68 9.37 -2.02
C SER A 201 6.00 10.41 -0.95
N HIS A 202 7.28 10.71 -0.70
CA HIS A 202 7.70 11.71 0.30
C HIS A 202 7.19 13.13 -0.02
N ILE A 203 7.07 13.49 -1.29
CA ILE A 203 6.55 14.79 -1.73
C ILE A 203 5.04 14.86 -1.47
N ILE A 204 4.33 13.79 -1.82
CA ILE A 204 2.89 13.69 -1.62
C ILE A 204 2.57 13.69 -0.13
N ASP A 205 3.25 12.86 0.66
CA ASP A 205 3.05 12.77 2.11
C ASP A 205 3.31 14.12 2.79
N GLY A 206 4.40 14.82 2.42
CA GLY A 206 4.71 16.17 2.91
C GLY A 206 3.58 17.17 2.64
N TRP A 207 3.09 17.21 1.40
CA TRP A 207 1.98 18.09 1.02
C TRP A 207 0.68 17.73 1.74
N VAL A 208 0.37 16.44 1.87
CA VAL A 208 -0.81 15.96 2.61
C VAL A 208 -0.71 16.38 4.07
N MET A 209 0.44 16.16 4.72
CA MET A 209 0.66 16.55 6.12
C MET A 209 0.47 18.05 6.32
N GLU A 210 1.13 18.88 5.52
CA GLU A 210 1.05 20.34 5.65
C GLU A 210 -0.40 20.84 5.53
N ARG A 211 -1.10 20.40 4.48
CA ARG A 211 -2.50 20.80 4.24
C ARG A 211 -3.43 20.29 5.33
N SER A 212 -3.22 19.08 5.82
CA SER A 212 -3.97 18.49 6.93
C SER A 212 -3.78 19.25 8.24
N CYS A 213 -2.55 19.65 8.55
CA CYS A 213 -2.24 20.45 9.73
C CYS A 213 -2.87 21.86 9.64
N ILE A 214 -2.82 22.51 8.48
CA ILE A 214 -3.49 23.81 8.26
C ILE A 214 -5.01 23.68 8.45
N PHE A 215 -5.61 22.62 7.89
CA PHE A 215 -7.03 22.37 8.06
C PHE A 215 -7.39 22.12 9.53
N CYS A 216 -6.59 21.33 10.24
CA CYS A 216 -6.73 21.08 11.68
C CYS A 216 -6.70 22.40 12.48
N LYS A 217 -5.74 23.27 12.21
CA LYS A 217 -5.64 24.59 12.87
C LYS A 217 -6.91 25.40 12.69
N GLN A 218 -7.44 25.46 11.47
CA GLN A 218 -8.66 26.20 11.19
C GLN A 218 -9.87 25.65 11.96
N MET A 219 -9.95 24.33 12.18
CA MET A 219 -11.03 23.74 12.97
C MET A 219 -10.87 24.07 14.46
N GLN A 220 -9.64 24.08 14.96
CA GLN A 220 -9.34 24.52 16.32
C GLN A 220 -9.74 25.99 16.54
N ASP A 221 -9.40 26.87 15.59
CA ASP A 221 -9.74 28.29 15.62
C ASP A 221 -11.26 28.54 15.52
N MET A 222 -12.03 27.57 14.98
CA MET A 222 -13.50 27.59 14.97
C MET A 222 -14.14 27.05 16.27
N GLY A 223 -13.33 26.71 17.29
CA GLY A 223 -13.80 26.30 18.62
C GLY A 223 -13.85 24.79 18.85
N LEU A 224 -13.15 24.00 18.02
CA LEU A 224 -12.87 22.58 18.28
C LEU A 224 -11.44 22.44 18.84
N GLU A 225 -11.21 22.97 20.04
CA GLU A 225 -9.86 23.16 20.61
C GLU A 225 -8.99 21.88 20.65
N ASN A 226 -9.60 20.71 20.85
CA ASN A 226 -8.91 19.42 20.92
C ASN A 226 -8.98 18.60 19.62
N PHE A 227 -9.29 19.24 18.48
CA PHE A 227 -9.44 18.55 17.21
C PHE A 227 -8.10 18.01 16.71
N THR A 228 -8.05 16.70 16.44
CA THR A 228 -6.85 16.03 15.90
C THR A 228 -6.98 15.74 14.40
N VAL A 229 -5.86 15.67 13.69
CA VAL A 229 -5.81 15.18 12.30
C VAL A 229 -4.89 13.98 12.15
N SER A 230 -5.40 12.93 11.52
CA SER A 230 -4.66 11.72 11.13
C SER A 230 -4.16 11.81 9.69
N VAL A 231 -2.89 11.47 9.48
CA VAL A 231 -2.25 11.41 8.16
C VAL A 231 -1.60 10.04 7.98
N ASN A 232 -1.93 9.35 6.89
CA ASN A 232 -1.27 8.10 6.50
C ASN A 232 0.10 8.38 5.89
N LEU A 233 1.12 7.67 6.34
CA LEU A 233 2.41 7.66 5.67
C LEU A 233 2.40 6.60 4.58
N THR A 234 2.50 7.04 3.32
CA THR A 234 2.44 6.17 2.13
C THR A 234 3.82 5.83 1.59
N ALA A 235 4.85 6.63 1.93
CA ALA A 235 6.24 6.31 1.66
C ALA A 235 6.61 5.00 2.36
N GLY A 236 7.16 4.07 1.57
CA GLY A 236 7.73 2.82 2.05
C GLY A 236 8.78 3.12 3.10
N GLU A 237 8.35 2.98 4.36
CA GLU A 237 9.14 3.03 5.58
C GLU A 237 9.76 4.41 5.88
N PRO A 238 9.43 5.05 7.02
CA PRO A 238 10.10 6.26 7.48
C PRO A 238 11.53 5.92 7.94
N GLN A 239 12.40 5.47 7.03
CA GLN A 239 13.80 5.11 7.32
C GLN A 239 14.75 6.29 7.14
N SER A 240 14.29 7.42 6.58
CA SER A 240 15.09 8.63 6.42
C SER A 240 14.72 9.67 7.48
N GLY A 241 15.70 10.42 8.00
CA GLY A 241 15.46 11.56 8.89
C GLY A 241 14.64 12.70 8.26
N GLU A 242 14.35 12.60 6.96
CA GLU A 242 13.55 13.56 6.20
C GLU A 242 12.12 13.69 6.74
N ILE A 243 11.51 12.59 7.20
CA ILE A 243 10.16 12.64 7.78
C ILE A 243 10.10 13.54 9.02
N VAL A 244 11.14 13.52 9.85
CA VAL A 244 11.22 14.35 11.06
C VAL A 244 11.28 15.83 10.67
N SER A 245 12.07 16.16 9.63
CA SER A 245 12.15 17.51 9.09
C SER A 245 10.82 17.97 8.48
N GLN A 246 10.12 17.10 7.74
CA GLN A 246 8.82 17.41 7.17
C GLN A 246 7.76 17.66 8.25
N VAL A 247 7.70 16.80 9.27
CA VAL A 247 6.77 16.96 10.39
C VAL A 247 7.04 18.27 11.13
N ARG A 248 8.30 18.57 11.44
CA ARG A 248 8.69 19.85 12.04
C ARG A 248 8.21 21.03 11.21
N HIS A 249 8.46 21.01 9.90
CA HIS A 249 8.02 22.06 8.99
C HIS A 249 6.49 22.23 8.99
N CYS A 250 5.73 21.13 8.93
CA CYS A 250 4.26 21.18 8.96
C CYS A 250 3.72 21.78 10.26
N LEU A 251 4.32 21.43 11.40
CA LEU A 251 3.97 21.97 12.71
C LEU A 251 4.26 23.47 12.79
N GLU A 252 5.45 23.91 12.35
CA GLU A 252 5.84 25.32 12.33
C GLU A 252 4.94 26.16 11.42
N THR A 253 4.63 25.65 10.21
CA THR A 253 3.80 26.36 9.22
C THR A 253 2.33 26.46 9.65
N SER A 254 1.78 25.40 10.28
CA SER A 254 0.37 25.38 10.69
C SER A 254 0.12 25.97 12.08
N GLY A 255 1.11 25.93 12.97
CA GLY A 255 0.97 26.41 14.35
C GLY A 255 0.02 25.58 15.22
N ILE A 256 -0.27 24.32 14.85
CA ILE A 256 -1.04 23.40 15.71
C ILE A 256 -0.18 22.92 16.88
N ASP A 257 -0.83 22.55 17.98
CA ASP A 257 -0.14 21.76 19.02
C ASP A 257 0.30 20.42 18.40
N PRO A 258 1.57 20.00 18.58
CA PRO A 258 2.08 18.76 17.99
C PRO A 258 1.24 17.52 18.31
N SER A 259 0.63 17.46 19.50
CA SER A 259 -0.23 16.34 19.89
C SER A 259 -1.51 16.22 19.03
N SER A 260 -1.86 17.28 18.30
CA SER A 260 -3.00 17.29 17.37
C SER A 260 -2.71 16.53 16.08
N LEU A 261 -1.44 16.29 15.72
CA LEU A 261 -1.05 15.50 14.55
C LEU A 261 -0.87 14.03 14.94
N ILE A 262 -1.57 13.14 14.23
CA ILE A 262 -1.45 11.68 14.35
C ILE A 262 -0.85 11.14 13.06
N LEU A 263 0.34 10.55 13.16
CA LEU A 263 0.98 9.85 12.06
C LEU A 263 0.56 8.38 12.07
N GLU A 264 -0.09 7.94 11.00
CA GLU A 264 -0.55 6.57 10.86
C GLU A 264 0.46 5.75 10.07
N ILE A 265 1.00 4.72 10.72
CA ILE A 265 2.04 3.87 10.18
C ILE A 265 1.51 2.44 10.13
N PRO A 266 1.52 1.75 8.97
CA PRO A 266 1.08 0.37 8.89
C PRO A 266 1.83 -0.54 9.88
N GLY A 267 1.12 -1.40 10.62
CA GLY A 267 1.74 -2.27 11.63
C GLY A 267 2.76 -3.29 11.12
N LYS A 268 2.85 -3.47 9.80
CA LYS A 268 3.87 -4.28 9.13
C LYS A 268 5.13 -3.50 8.73
N ALA A 269 5.15 -2.18 8.91
CA ALA A 269 6.28 -1.35 8.51
C ALA A 269 7.53 -1.69 9.33
N ASN A 270 8.69 -1.84 8.67
CA ASN A 270 9.94 -2.25 9.31
C ASN A 270 10.43 -1.27 10.38
N ILE A 271 9.95 -0.02 10.41
CA ILE A 271 10.29 0.94 11.47
C ILE A 271 9.92 0.44 12.88
N PHE A 272 8.91 -0.43 13.00
CA PHE A 272 8.55 -1.05 14.27
C PHE A 272 9.41 -2.28 14.64
N TYR A 273 10.17 -2.82 13.68
CA TYR A 273 10.90 -4.08 13.83
C TYR A 273 12.43 -3.94 13.75
N SER A 274 12.91 -2.87 13.15
CA SER A 274 14.33 -2.55 12.96
C SER A 274 14.90 -1.67 14.09
N ASP A 275 16.20 -1.43 14.03
CA ASP A 275 16.91 -0.47 14.90
C ASP A 275 16.61 1.01 14.55
N SER A 276 15.66 1.26 13.64
CA SER A 276 15.20 2.60 13.25
C SER A 276 14.30 3.26 14.30
N THR A 277 14.32 2.78 15.54
CA THR A 277 13.54 3.31 16.67
C THR A 277 13.89 4.75 17.00
N HIS A 278 15.07 5.23 16.61
CA HIS A 278 15.48 6.63 16.74
C HIS A 278 14.55 7.58 15.96
N ILE A 279 14.00 7.19 14.81
CA ILE A 279 13.08 8.04 14.05
C ILE A 279 11.74 8.17 14.80
N LEU A 280 11.23 7.07 15.35
CA LEU A 280 10.04 7.11 16.20
C LEU A 280 10.28 7.96 17.46
N HIS A 281 11.48 7.86 18.04
CA HIS A 281 11.90 8.72 19.15
C HIS A 281 11.89 10.20 18.76
N ASP A 282 12.48 10.56 17.62
CA ASP A 282 12.58 11.94 17.15
C ASP A 282 11.20 12.51 16.84
N LEU A 283 10.33 11.74 16.18
CA LEU A 283 8.93 12.12 15.95
C LEU A 283 8.20 12.35 17.28
N ARG A 284 8.32 11.43 18.23
CA ARG A 284 7.72 11.60 19.57
C ARG A 284 8.31 12.77 20.34
N SER A 285 9.58 13.10 20.13
CA SER A 285 10.23 14.26 20.73
C SER A 285 9.74 15.58 20.16
N LEU A 286 9.19 15.60 18.93
CA LEU A 286 8.43 16.73 18.41
C LEU A 286 7.05 16.88 19.08
N GLY A 287 6.56 15.84 19.76
CA GLY A 287 5.28 15.83 20.46
C GLY A 287 4.11 15.24 19.66
N VAL A 288 4.35 14.69 18.46
CA VAL A 288 3.27 14.11 17.64
C VAL A 288 2.80 12.76 18.16
N ASN A 289 1.58 12.39 17.79
CA ASN A 289 1.04 11.06 18.06
C ASN A 289 1.40 10.08 16.94
N ILE A 290 1.58 8.80 17.32
CA ILE A 290 1.90 7.73 16.37
C ILE A 290 0.85 6.64 16.54
N ALA A 291 0.16 6.34 15.44
CA ALA A 291 -0.85 5.30 15.36
C ALA A 291 -0.33 4.10 14.56
N ILE A 292 -0.60 2.90 15.07
CA ILE A 292 -0.45 1.68 14.30
C ILE A 292 -1.68 1.50 13.42
N ASP A 293 -1.52 1.56 12.10
CA ASP A 293 -2.63 1.34 11.16
C ASP A 293 -2.82 -0.14 10.78
N LYS A 294 -4.08 -0.52 10.55
CA LYS A 294 -4.54 -1.86 10.13
C LYS A 294 -4.02 -3.00 11.01
N TYR A 295 -3.93 -2.78 12.32
CA TYR A 295 -3.49 -3.81 13.25
C TYR A 295 -4.43 -5.02 13.21
N GLY A 296 -3.87 -6.24 13.15
CA GLY A 296 -4.63 -7.49 13.09
C GLY A 296 -5.09 -7.93 11.69
N THR A 297 -4.78 -7.19 10.60
CA THR A 297 -5.08 -7.63 9.21
C THR A 297 -4.13 -8.68 8.64
N GLY A 298 -3.43 -9.40 9.52
CA GLY A 298 -2.38 -10.36 9.24
C GLY A 298 -1.80 -10.85 10.56
N ASN A 299 -0.49 -11.05 10.65
CA ASN A 299 0.12 -11.47 11.91
C ASN A 299 -0.01 -10.39 12.99
N ILE A 300 -0.62 -10.76 14.12
CA ILE A 300 -0.69 -9.93 15.32
C ILE A 300 0.69 -9.91 15.96
N SER A 301 1.31 -8.74 16.02
CA SER A 301 2.67 -8.57 16.55
C SER A 301 2.65 -7.81 17.85
N LEU A 302 2.89 -8.53 18.94
CA LEU A 302 3.08 -7.93 20.27
C LEU A 302 4.26 -6.96 20.32
N LYS A 303 5.25 -7.10 19.42
CA LYS A 303 6.41 -6.21 19.35
C LYS A 303 5.97 -4.77 19.05
N VAL A 304 4.99 -4.59 18.16
CA VAL A 304 4.50 -3.26 17.78
C VAL A 304 3.71 -2.62 18.93
N LEU A 305 2.83 -3.38 19.58
CA LEU A 305 2.07 -2.89 20.75
C LEU A 305 2.96 -2.56 21.96
N LYS A 306 4.11 -3.22 22.10
CA LYS A 306 5.09 -2.94 23.16
C LYS A 306 5.96 -1.71 22.88
N ASN A 307 5.88 -1.12 21.69
CA ASN A 307 6.69 0.02 21.33
C ASN A 307 6.24 1.26 22.11
N SER A 308 7.13 1.83 22.93
CA SER A 308 6.83 2.96 23.82
C SER A 308 6.54 4.28 23.09
N TYR A 309 6.82 4.35 21.78
CA TYR A 309 6.56 5.53 20.97
C TYR A 309 5.17 5.53 20.34
N VAL A 310 4.43 4.42 20.40
CA VAL A 310 3.06 4.34 19.90
C VAL A 310 2.10 4.88 20.96
N SER A 311 1.12 5.67 20.55
CA SER A 311 0.03 6.15 21.41
C SER A 311 -1.35 5.64 21.00
N ILE A 312 -1.51 5.22 19.74
CA ILE A 312 -2.80 4.82 19.19
C ILE A 312 -2.67 3.47 18.45
N VAL A 313 -3.68 2.62 18.56
CA VAL A 313 -3.84 1.43 17.72
C VAL A 313 -5.16 1.50 16.94
N ASN A 314 -5.06 1.42 15.62
CA ASN A 314 -6.21 1.37 14.73
C ASN A 314 -6.54 -0.09 14.41
N ILE A 315 -7.72 -0.54 14.81
CA ILE A 315 -8.22 -1.90 14.63
C ILE A 315 -9.37 -1.87 13.62
N PRO A 316 -9.33 -2.64 12.52
CA PRO A 316 -10.44 -2.67 11.58
C PRO A 316 -11.73 -3.25 12.17
N ALA A 317 -12.86 -2.62 11.89
CA ALA A 317 -14.19 -3.01 12.38
C ALA A 317 -14.57 -4.45 11.99
N LYS A 318 -14.12 -4.91 10.83
CA LYS A 318 -14.28 -6.30 10.36
C LYS A 318 -13.66 -7.36 11.27
N LEU A 319 -12.79 -6.98 12.21
CA LEU A 319 -12.28 -7.92 13.20
C LEU A 319 -13.30 -8.15 14.32
N PHE A 320 -14.26 -7.26 14.54
CA PHE A 320 -15.25 -7.37 15.63
C PHE A 320 -16.51 -8.15 15.22
N LEU A 321 -16.63 -8.53 13.95
CA LEU A 321 -17.74 -9.32 13.40
C LEU A 321 -17.21 -10.37 12.43
N ASN A 322 -18.03 -11.38 12.13
CA ASN A 322 -17.69 -12.50 11.24
C ASN A 322 -16.51 -13.35 11.72
N HIS A 323 -16.43 -13.60 13.02
CA HIS A 323 -15.56 -14.61 13.59
C HIS A 323 -15.96 -15.99 13.05
N GLU A 324 -15.02 -16.75 12.47
CA GLU A 324 -15.29 -18.12 12.01
C GLU A 324 -15.47 -19.07 13.21
N ASP A 325 -14.85 -18.74 14.36
CA ASP A 325 -14.97 -19.45 15.62
C ASP A 325 -14.85 -18.51 16.85
N GLU A 326 -15.07 -19.05 18.05
CA GLU A 326 -15.01 -18.32 19.33
C GLU A 326 -13.61 -17.74 19.62
N PHE A 327 -12.56 -18.38 19.10
CA PHE A 327 -11.16 -17.96 19.30
C PHE A 327 -10.85 -16.62 18.63
N ASP A 328 -11.38 -16.38 17.44
CA ASP A 328 -11.23 -15.08 16.77
C ASP A 328 -11.84 -13.93 17.58
N SER A 329 -12.94 -14.18 18.30
CA SER A 329 -13.58 -13.17 19.16
C SER A 329 -12.77 -12.88 20.42
N GLU A 330 -12.24 -13.92 21.07
CA GLU A 330 -11.35 -13.80 22.22
C GLU A 330 -10.05 -13.06 21.86
N LEU A 331 -9.55 -13.28 20.64
CA LEU A 331 -8.33 -12.65 20.14
C LEU A 331 -8.48 -11.13 20.03
N VAL A 332 -9.61 -10.63 19.54
CA VAL A 332 -9.86 -9.18 19.45
C VAL A 332 -10.00 -8.57 20.84
N GLY A 333 -10.72 -9.23 21.75
CA GLY A 333 -10.78 -8.81 23.15
C GLY A 333 -9.40 -8.76 23.80
N ALA A 334 -8.55 -9.75 23.56
CA ALA A 334 -7.19 -9.78 24.06
C ALA A 334 -6.34 -8.64 23.50
N VAL A 335 -6.45 -8.33 22.21
CA VAL A 335 -5.75 -7.20 21.58
C VAL A 335 -6.17 -5.87 22.19
N VAL A 336 -7.48 -5.63 22.34
CA VAL A 336 -8.01 -4.41 22.97
C VAL A 336 -7.50 -4.29 24.40
N ASN A 337 -7.59 -5.35 25.19
CA ASN A 337 -7.12 -5.36 26.57
C ASN A 337 -5.62 -5.10 26.67
N LEU A 338 -4.79 -5.68 25.80
CA LEU A 338 -3.35 -5.42 25.77
C LEU A 338 -3.03 -3.97 25.43
N ALA A 339 -3.74 -3.38 24.46
CA ALA A 339 -3.59 -1.98 24.12
C ALA A 339 -3.95 -1.08 25.31
N LYS A 340 -5.05 -1.38 26.01
CA LYS A 340 -5.47 -0.65 27.22
C LYS A 340 -4.52 -0.79 28.39
N CYS A 341 -3.99 -1.98 28.65
CA CYS A 341 -2.92 -2.20 29.65
C CYS A 341 -1.66 -1.38 29.36
N ARG A 342 -1.43 -1.02 28.09
CA ARG A 342 -0.34 -0.13 27.67
C ARG A 342 -0.69 1.35 27.71
N GLY A 343 -1.95 1.71 27.98
CA GLY A 343 -2.45 3.07 27.94
C GLY A 343 -2.62 3.61 26.52
N LEU A 344 -2.73 2.73 25.52
CA LEU A 344 -2.95 3.14 24.14
C LEU A 344 -4.42 3.51 23.92
N THR A 345 -4.64 4.51 23.09
CA THR A 345 -5.96 4.80 22.52
C THR A 345 -6.30 3.74 21.49
N VAL A 346 -7.47 3.12 21.61
CA VAL A 346 -7.99 2.13 20.67
C VAL A 346 -8.99 2.81 19.75
N CYS A 347 -8.66 2.87 18.47
CA CYS A 347 -9.53 3.40 17.42
C CYS A 347 -10.04 2.27 16.54
N VAL A 348 -11.36 2.17 16.36
CA VAL A 348 -11.96 1.23 15.42
C VAL A 348 -12.21 1.91 14.08
N LYS A 349 -11.66 1.35 13.01
CA LYS A 349 -11.72 1.93 11.66
C LYS A 349 -12.50 1.07 10.68
N GLY A 350 -13.19 1.72 9.76
CA GLY A 350 -13.94 1.05 8.70
C GLY A 350 -15.26 0.45 9.19
N VAL A 351 -15.93 1.11 10.14
CA VAL A 351 -17.31 0.76 10.54
C VAL A 351 -18.26 1.06 9.38
N GLU A 352 -18.83 0.05 8.76
CA GLU A 352 -19.70 0.15 7.58
C GLU A 352 -21.20 0.05 7.92
N ASP A 353 -21.54 -0.58 9.05
CA ASP A 353 -22.91 -0.78 9.48
C ASP A 353 -23.07 -0.71 11.02
N LYS A 354 -24.34 -0.73 11.46
CA LYS A 354 -24.70 -0.65 12.88
C LYS A 354 -24.27 -1.90 13.67
N GLU A 355 -24.21 -3.06 13.03
CA GLU A 355 -23.85 -4.32 13.69
C GLU A 355 -22.37 -4.27 14.08
N GLN A 356 -21.50 -3.82 13.16
CA GLN A 356 -20.07 -3.62 13.40
C GLN A 356 -19.84 -2.61 14.53
N LEU A 357 -20.62 -1.53 14.55
CA LEU A 357 -20.57 -0.55 15.63
C LEU A 357 -20.94 -1.17 16.98
N ASN A 358 -22.08 -1.86 17.05
CA ASN A 358 -22.56 -2.48 18.28
C ASN A 358 -21.56 -3.53 18.81
N ALA A 359 -20.96 -4.33 17.92
CA ALA A 359 -19.96 -5.32 18.30
C ALA A 359 -18.68 -4.66 18.85
N ALA A 360 -18.19 -3.62 18.18
CA ALA A 360 -17.03 -2.87 18.64
C ALA A 360 -17.26 -2.17 20.00
N GLN A 361 -18.47 -1.67 20.26
CA GLN A 361 -18.85 -1.02 21.52
C GLN A 361 -18.91 -1.95 22.73
N GLN A 362 -18.88 -3.28 22.53
CA GLN A 362 -18.76 -4.24 23.64
C GLN A 362 -17.35 -4.24 24.26
N TYR A 363 -16.39 -3.65 23.56
CA TYR A 363 -15.00 -3.55 23.99
C TYR A 363 -14.67 -2.14 24.45
N ALA A 364 -13.59 -2.01 25.22
CA ALA A 364 -13.07 -0.70 25.63
C ALA A 364 -12.42 -0.01 24.43
N ILE A 365 -13.21 0.59 23.54
CA ILE A 365 -12.74 1.41 22.42
C ILE A 365 -12.86 2.89 22.79
N ASP A 366 -11.96 3.74 22.27
CA ASP A 366 -11.98 5.18 22.54
C ASP A 366 -12.52 5.98 21.37
N ARG A 367 -12.21 5.53 20.15
CA ARG A 367 -12.52 6.26 18.92
C ARG A 367 -13.11 5.30 17.89
N MET A 368 -13.96 5.84 17.03
CA MET A 368 -14.55 5.12 15.91
C MET A 368 -14.58 5.97 14.65
N GLN A 369 -14.44 5.31 13.50
CA GLN A 369 -14.49 5.92 12.19
C GLN A 369 -14.95 4.90 11.15
N GLY A 370 -15.76 5.33 10.18
CA GLY A 370 -16.20 4.48 9.09
C GLY A 370 -17.35 5.07 8.31
N TYR A 371 -17.74 4.42 7.22
CA TYR A 371 -18.82 4.87 6.33
C TYR A 371 -20.18 4.95 7.01
N TYR A 372 -20.42 4.12 8.04
CA TYR A 372 -21.61 4.22 8.88
C TYR A 372 -21.66 5.53 9.67
N CYS A 373 -20.51 5.96 10.18
CA CYS A 373 -20.39 7.20 10.94
C CYS A 373 -20.40 8.42 10.01
N SER A 374 -19.57 8.40 8.96
CA SER A 374 -19.46 9.45 7.96
C SER A 374 -18.58 9.00 6.79
N ARG A 375 -18.92 9.41 5.56
CA ARG A 375 -18.05 9.24 4.39
C ARG A 375 -16.91 10.27 4.41
N PRO A 376 -15.81 10.05 3.69
CA PRO A 376 -14.81 11.10 3.47
C PRO A 376 -15.43 12.32 2.78
N LEU A 377 -15.36 13.48 3.41
CA LEU A 377 -15.96 14.73 2.98
C LEU A 377 -14.96 15.59 2.21
N SER A 378 -15.42 16.45 1.29
CA SER A 378 -14.60 17.56 0.79
C SER A 378 -14.24 18.51 1.93
N GLU A 379 -13.27 19.39 1.69
CA GLU A 379 -12.91 20.42 2.66
C GLU A 379 -14.10 21.31 3.04
N GLU A 380 -14.92 21.72 2.07
CA GLU A 380 -16.12 22.55 2.31
C GLU A 380 -17.17 21.80 3.13
N GLU A 381 -17.48 20.55 2.76
CA GLU A 381 -18.43 19.70 3.49
C GLU A 381 -17.93 19.41 4.91
N ALA A 382 -16.63 19.16 5.08
CA ALA A 382 -16.02 18.93 6.38
C ALA A 382 -16.12 20.16 7.28
N ARG A 383 -15.81 21.36 6.77
CA ARG A 383 -15.95 22.61 7.53
C ARG A 383 -17.39 22.81 8.01
N ALA A 384 -18.36 22.60 7.13
CA ALA A 384 -19.78 22.74 7.48
C ALA A 384 -20.18 21.73 8.57
N ALA A 385 -19.85 20.45 8.38
CA ALA A 385 -20.14 19.39 9.35
C ALA A 385 -19.49 19.67 10.72
N PHE A 386 -18.25 20.17 10.73
CA PHE A 386 -17.48 20.40 11.95
C PHE A 386 -17.96 21.64 12.71
N ALA A 387 -18.41 22.68 11.99
CA ALA A 387 -19.09 23.82 12.58
C ALA A 387 -20.42 23.44 13.26
N GLU A 388 -21.15 22.47 12.71
CA GLU A 388 -22.40 21.97 13.29
C GLU A 388 -22.21 20.99 14.47
N ARG A 389 -20.96 20.64 14.80
CA ARG A 389 -20.61 19.69 15.88
C ARG A 389 -21.40 18.37 15.78
N ILE A 390 -21.41 17.79 14.58
CA ILE A 390 -22.07 16.51 14.31
C ILE A 390 -21.65 15.41 15.30
N SER A 391 -22.60 14.51 15.58
CA SER A 391 -22.41 13.35 16.47
C SER A 391 -23.01 12.10 15.85
N VAL A 392 -22.36 10.96 16.02
CA VAL A 392 -22.81 9.65 15.49
C VAL A 392 -24.19 9.27 16.03
N ASN A 393 -24.54 9.70 17.25
CA ASN A 393 -25.80 9.37 17.90
C ASN A 393 -27.00 10.17 17.38
N ASN A 394 -26.78 11.25 16.60
CA ASN A 394 -27.83 12.16 16.16
C ASN A 394 -28.46 11.83 14.80
N ASN A 395 -28.15 10.68 14.17
CA ASN A 395 -28.70 10.27 12.86
C ASN A 395 -28.60 11.35 11.76
N ARG A 396 -27.70 12.32 11.89
CA ARG A 396 -27.49 13.38 10.91
C ARG A 396 -26.13 13.20 10.28
N LEU A 397 -26.04 12.32 9.28
CA LEU A 397 -25.02 12.35 8.24
C LEU A 397 -25.45 11.48 7.05
#